data_AF-A0A848U353-F1
#
_entry.id   AF-A0A848U353-F1
#
_cell.length_a   1.000
_cell.length_b   1.000
_cell.length_c   1.000
_cell.angle_alpha   90.00
_cell.angle_beta   90.00
_cell.angle_gamma   90.00
#
_symmetry.space_group_name_H-M   'P 1'
#
loop_
_entity.id
_entity.type
_entity.pdbx_description
1 polymer ?
#
loop_
_entity_poly.entity_id
_entity_poly.type
_entity_poly.pdbx_seq_one_letter_code
_entity_poly.pdbx_strand_id
1 'polypeptide(L)'
;MSTYKEKLSILSEMISFARVDNTIKDEEYIFLNSVAQQLGVDEQTFDTLFNEEVEHIIPRSEADRILQFHRLVLLMNVDKKQDLIEINKIHNIGLGMG
;
A
#
# COMPACT_ATOMS: atom_id res chain seq x y z
N MET A 1 8.98 -13.09 10.50
CA MET A 1 9.41 -12.57 9.19
C MET A 1 8.25 -12.68 8.24
N SER A 2 7.88 -11.59 7.58
CA SER A 2 6.81 -11.58 6.59
C SER A 2 7.18 -12.49 5.42
N THR A 3 6.26 -13.34 4.98
CA THR A 3 6.47 -14.18 3.80
C THR A 3 6.56 -13.32 2.53
N TYR A 4 7.14 -13.85 1.46
CA TYR A 4 7.20 -13.11 0.19
C TYR A 4 5.79 -12.71 -0.30
N LYS A 5 4.81 -13.61 -0.16
CA LYS A 5 3.41 -13.33 -0.49
C LYS A 5 2.81 -12.18 0.33
N GLU A 6 3.11 -12.11 1.63
CA GLU A 6 2.65 -11.00 2.47
C GLU A 6 3.25 -9.66 2.02
N LYS A 7 4.51 -9.64 1.57
CA LYS A 7 5.13 -8.42 1.03
C LYS A 7 4.45 -7.95 -0.25
N LEU A 8 4.13 -8.86 -1.17
CA LEU A 8 3.41 -8.54 -2.40
C LEU A 8 1.98 -8.06 -2.09
N SER A 9 1.30 -8.72 -1.13
CA SER A 9 -0.01 -8.28 -0.66
C SER A 9 0.03 -6.86 -0.09
N ILE A 10 1.03 -6.55 0.73
CA ILE A 10 1.23 -5.20 1.30
C ILE A 10 1.34 -4.16 0.18
N LEU A 11 2.19 -4.41 -0.83
CA LEU A 11 2.38 -3.48 -1.94
C LEU A 11 1.12 -3.37 -2.81
N SER A 12 0.45 -4.49 -3.08
CA SER A 12 -0.80 -4.51 -3.84
C SER A 12 -1.90 -3.69 -3.15
N GLU A 13 -2.01 -3.77 -1.83
CA GLU A 13 -2.94 -2.94 -1.06
C GLU A 13 -2.59 -1.45 -1.19
N MET A 14 -1.31 -1.09 -1.10
CA MET A 14 -0.87 0.28 -1.24
C MET A 14 -1.10 0.84 -2.66
N ILE A 15 -0.86 0.03 -3.70
CA ILE A 15 -1.14 0.40 -5.10
C ILE A 15 -2.65 0.59 -5.31
N SER A 16 -3.48 -0.34 -4.80
CA SER A 16 -4.94 -0.23 -4.84
C SER A 16 -5.45 0.99 -4.07
N PHE A 17 -4.78 1.37 -2.98
CA PHE A 17 -5.08 2.58 -2.24
C PHE A 17 -4.81 3.84 -3.08
N ALA A 18 -3.61 3.97 -3.64
CA ALA A 18 -3.16 5.12 -4.44
C ALA A 18 -3.87 5.26 -5.80
N ARG A 19 -4.32 4.14 -6.41
CA ARG A 19 -5.05 4.17 -7.69
C ARG A 19 -6.45 4.76 -7.49
N VAL A 20 -6.54 6.09 -7.47
CA VAL A 20 -7.80 6.85 -7.59
C VAL A 20 -7.98 7.19 -9.06
N ASP A 21 -9.15 6.86 -9.64
CA ASP A 21 -9.48 7.10 -11.05
C ASP A 21 -8.50 6.50 -12.09
N ASN A 22 -7.90 5.34 -11.76
CA ASN A 22 -6.94 4.63 -12.62
C ASN A 22 -5.60 5.35 -12.86
N THR A 23 -5.34 6.44 -12.13
CA THR A 23 -4.07 7.20 -12.21
C THR A 23 -3.34 7.18 -10.89
N ILE A 24 -2.00 7.19 -10.96
CA ILE A 24 -1.11 7.30 -9.80
C ILE A 24 -0.16 8.46 -10.11
N LYS A 25 0.04 9.35 -9.14
CA LYS A 25 0.93 10.50 -9.29
C LYS A 25 2.39 10.05 -9.17
N ASP A 26 3.30 10.79 -9.81
CA ASP A 26 4.74 10.48 -9.77
C ASP A 26 5.27 10.39 -8.34
N GLU A 27 4.81 11.27 -7.45
CA GLU A 27 5.21 11.33 -6.05
C GLU A 27 4.78 10.05 -5.29
N GLU A 28 3.57 9.57 -5.54
CA GLU A 28 3.04 8.33 -4.96
C GLU A 28 3.80 7.10 -5.49
N TYR A 29 4.12 7.08 -6.78
CA TYR A 29 4.94 6.02 -7.38
C TYR A 29 6.33 5.95 -6.75
N ILE A 30 7.01 7.10 -6.59
CA ILE A 30 8.32 7.18 -5.93
C ILE A 30 8.23 6.62 -4.51
N PHE A 31 7.18 6.98 -3.77
CA PHE A 31 6.96 6.45 -2.43
C PHE A 31 6.75 4.93 -2.44
N LEU A 32 5.87 4.41 -3.31
CA LEU A 32 5.60 2.98 -3.44
C LEU A 32 6.87 2.19 -3.78
N ASN A 33 7.68 2.68 -4.72
CA ASN A 33 8.96 2.06 -5.08
C ASN A 33 9.93 2.04 -3.89
N SER A 34 9.99 3.12 -3.11
CA SER A 34 10.83 3.15 -1.90
C SER A 34 10.41 2.09 -0.86
N VAL A 35 9.11 1.83 -0.74
CA VAL A 35 8.58 0.79 0.14
C VAL A 35 8.86 -0.60 -0.41
N ALA A 36 8.76 -0.80 -1.73
CA ALA A 36 9.12 -2.06 -2.38
C ALA A 36 10.59 -2.43 -2.12
N GLN A 37 11.50 -1.46 -2.26
CA GLN A 37 12.92 -1.66 -1.95
C GLN A 37 13.16 -2.01 -0.48
N GLN A 38 12.48 -1.33 0.47
CA GLN A 38 12.57 -1.67 1.90
C GLN A 38 12.06 -3.07 2.23
N LEU A 39 11.04 -3.55 1.50
CA LEU A 39 10.52 -4.90 1.63
C LEU A 39 11.42 -5.93 0.92
N GLY A 40 12.38 -5.50 0.10
CA GLY A 40 13.25 -6.37 -0.70
C GLY A 40 12.52 -6.99 -1.88
N VAL A 41 11.58 -6.25 -2.48
CA VAL A 41 10.92 -6.58 -3.75
C VAL A 41 11.65 -5.82 -4.87
N ASP A 42 12.01 -6.51 -5.94
CA ASP A 42 12.67 -5.90 -7.08
C ASP A 42 11.69 -5.07 -7.94
N GLU A 43 12.22 -4.14 -8.72
CA GLU A 43 11.43 -3.22 -9.55
C GLU A 43 10.58 -3.96 -10.59
N GLN A 44 11.08 -5.06 -11.18
CA GLN A 44 10.31 -5.81 -12.17
C GLN A 44 9.07 -6.44 -11.53
N THR A 45 9.24 -7.08 -10.37
CA THR A 45 8.11 -7.61 -9.60
C THR A 45 7.17 -6.50 -9.12
N PHE A 46 7.71 -5.37 -8.68
CA PHE A 46 6.88 -4.24 -8.27
C PHE A 46 6.01 -3.73 -9.42
N ASP A 47 6.57 -3.60 -10.62
CA ASP A 47 5.86 -3.15 -11.82
C ASP A 47 4.74 -4.12 -12.23
N THR A 48 4.89 -5.43 -12.01
CA THR A 48 3.82 -6.39 -12.32
C THR A 48 2.60 -6.22 -11.41
N LEU A 49 2.78 -5.72 -10.18
CA LEU A 49 1.68 -5.51 -9.21
C LEU A 49 0.68 -4.44 -9.66
N PHE A 50 1.02 -3.59 -10.63
CA PHE A 50 0.07 -2.63 -11.19
C PHE A 50 -0.93 -3.28 -12.15
N ASN A 51 -0.60 -4.46 -12.70
CA ASN A 51 -1.39 -5.16 -13.71
C ASN A 51 -2.01 -6.47 -13.19
N GLU A 52 -1.49 -7.02 -12.09
CA GLU A 52 -1.94 -8.29 -11.52
C GLU A 52 -2.71 -8.07 -10.22
N GLU A 53 -3.86 -8.75 -10.08
CA GLU A 53 -4.54 -8.83 -8.79
C GLU A 53 -3.83 -9.85 -7.91
N VAL A 54 -3.17 -9.36 -6.84
CA VAL A 54 -2.58 -10.22 -5.82
C VAL A 54 -3.59 -10.45 -4.70
N GLU A 55 -3.59 -11.67 -4.17
CA GLU A 55 -4.38 -12.04 -3.00
C GLU A 55 -4.10 -11.08 -1.82
N HIS A 56 -5.15 -10.46 -1.29
CA HIS A 56 -5.05 -9.62 -0.11
C HIS A 56 -4.93 -10.48 1.15
N ILE A 57 -3.79 -10.35 1.81
CA ILE A 57 -3.41 -11.05 3.04
C ILE A 57 -3.29 -10.00 4.15
N ILE A 58 -4.23 -10.03 5.09
CA ILE A 58 -4.17 -9.19 6.29
C ILE A 58 -3.00 -9.67 7.16
N PRO A 59 -2.07 -8.78 7.57
CA PRO A 59 -0.97 -9.15 8.45
C PRO A 59 -1.48 -9.74 9.78
N ARG A 60 -0.86 -10.84 10.23
CA ARG A 60 -1.35 -11.62 11.38
C ARG A 60 -1.16 -10.89 12.71
N SER A 61 -0.03 -10.21 12.89
CA SER A 61 0.28 -9.54 14.16
C SER A 61 -0.27 -8.12 14.19
N GLU A 62 -0.69 -7.65 15.36
CA GLU A 62 -1.13 -6.26 15.57
C GLU A 62 -0.04 -5.27 15.17
N ALA A 63 1.22 -5.57 15.51
CA ALA A 63 2.36 -4.73 15.15
C ALA A 63 2.51 -4.59 13.62
N ASP A 64 2.33 -5.68 12.87
CA ASP A 64 2.40 -5.65 11.40
C ASP A 64 1.22 -4.88 10.80
N ARG A 65 0.01 -5.00 11.38
CA ARG A 65 -1.16 -4.22 10.95
C ARG A 65 -0.98 -2.72 11.20
N ILE A 66 -0.47 -2.35 12.38
CA ILE A 66 -0.13 -0.96 12.70
C ILE A 66 0.92 -0.42 11.72
N LEU A 67 1.95 -1.21 11.41
CA LEU A 67 2.99 -0.82 10.47
C LEU A 67 2.42 -0.64 9.05
N GLN A 68 1.53 -1.53 8.61
CA GLN A 68 0.89 -1.42 7.31
C GLN A 68 -0.04 -0.20 7.23
N PHE A 69 -0.87 0.00 8.25
CA PHE A 69 -1.72 1.18 8.36
C PHE A 69 -0.89 2.47 8.32
N HIS A 70 0.24 2.51 9.03
CA HIS A 70 1.14 3.67 9.00
C HIS A 70 1.68 3.96 7.60
N ARG A 71 2.06 2.92 6.82
CA ARG A 71 2.50 3.11 5.42
C ARG A 71 1.41 3.72 4.54
N LEU A 72 0.17 3.29 4.70
CA LEU A 72 -0.96 3.84 3.96
C LEU A 72 -1.24 5.31 4.34
N VAL A 73 -1.14 5.64 5.63
CA VAL A 73 -1.25 7.04 6.09
C VAL A 73 -0.13 7.90 5.50
N LEU A 74 1.11 7.40 5.44
CA LEU A 74 2.21 8.12 4.80
C LEU A 74 1.96 8.33 3.31
N LEU A 75 1.51 7.30 2.60
CA LEU A 75 1.15 7.36 1.17
C LEU A 75 0.09 8.43 0.89
N MET A 76 -0.98 8.47 1.69
CA MET A 76 -2.04 9.49 1.60
C MET A 76 -1.50 10.93 1.80
N ASN A 77 -0.34 11.11 2.43
CA ASN A 77 0.23 12.43 2.73
C ASN A 77 1.34 12.86 1.77
N VAL A 78 1.67 12.05 0.78
CA VAL A 78 2.81 12.29 -0.12
C VAL A 78 2.65 13.60 -0.91
N ASP A 79 1.47 13.84 -1.48
CA ASP A 79 1.17 15.03 -2.30
C ASP A 79 0.66 16.24 -1.48
N LYS A 80 0.62 16.09 -0.15
CA LYS A 80 0.12 17.08 0.83
C LYS A 80 -1.32 17.55 0.59
N LYS A 81 -2.11 16.81 -0.17
CA LYS A 81 -3.55 17.02 -0.33
C LYS A 81 -4.27 15.82 0.26
N GLN A 82 -5.42 16.06 0.86
CA GLN A 82 -6.20 15.00 1.48
C GLN A 82 -7.64 15.21 1.02
N ASP A 83 -8.10 14.30 0.18
CA ASP A 83 -9.50 14.31 -0.23
C ASP A 83 -10.33 13.50 0.77
N LEU A 84 -11.59 13.92 1.00
CA LEU A 84 -12.52 13.20 1.88
C LEU A 84 -12.69 11.73 1.48
N ILE A 85 -12.52 11.41 0.19
CA ILE A 85 -12.58 10.04 -0.34
C ILE A 85 -11.44 9.20 0.24
N GLU A 86 -10.23 9.72 0.25
CA GLU A 86 -9.04 9.03 0.77
C GLU A 86 -9.13 8.83 2.28
N ILE A 87 -9.60 9.85 3.00
CA ILE A 87 -9.84 9.80 4.45
C ILE A 87 -10.86 8.70 4.79
N ASN A 88 -11.96 8.61 4.03
CA ASN A 88 -12.95 7.55 4.23
C ASN A 88 -12.39 6.16 3.88
N LYS A 89 -11.58 6.06 2.81
CA LYS A 89 -10.94 4.82 2.38
C LYS A 89 -9.97 4.30 3.44
N ILE A 90 -9.07 5.15 3.96
CA ILE A 90 -8.12 4.75 5.00
C ILE A 90 -8.83 4.37 6.30
N HIS A 91 -9.90 5.09 6.69
CA HIS A 91 -10.70 4.77 7.86
C HIS A 91 -11.30 3.35 7.76
N ASN A 92 -11.87 3.00 6.60
CA ASN A 92 -12.45 1.68 6.38
C ASN A 92 -11.40 0.56 6.36
N ILE A 93 -10.23 0.82 5.77
CA ILE A 93 -9.10 -0.12 5.82
C ILE A 93 -8.67 -0.36 7.29
N GLY A 94 -8.54 0.71 8.07
CA GLY A 94 -8.22 0.63 9.50
C GLY A 94 -9.21 -0.23 10.27
N LEU A 95 -10.51 -0.03 10.06
CA LEU A 95 -11.55 -0.89 10.67
C LEU A 95 -11.44 -2.36 10.23
N GLY A 96 -11.08 -2.62 8.97
CA GLY A 96 -10.90 -3.98 8.44
C GLY A 96 -9.67 -4.69 9.01
N MET A 97 -8.68 -3.95 9.50
CA MET A 97 -7.51 -4.48 10.18
C MET A 97 -7.80 -4.90 11.64
N GLY A 98 -8.97 -4.54 12.20
CA GLY A 98 -9.33 -4.83 13.59
C GLY A 98 -8.48 -4.07 14.58
#